data_AF-A0A559QHS9-F1
#
_entry.id   AF-A0A559QHS9-F1
#
_cell.length_a   1.000
_cell.length_b   1.000
_cell.length_c   1.000
_cell.angle_alpha   90.00
_cell.angle_beta   90.00
_cell.angle_gamma   90.00
#
_symmetry.space_group_name_H-M   'P 1'
#
loop_
_entity.id
_entity.type
_entity.pdbx_description
1 polymer ?
#
loop_
_entity_poly.entity_id
_entity_poly.type
_entity_poly.pdbx_seq_one_letter_code
_entity_poly.pdbx_strand_id
1 'polypeptide(L)'
;MKKPRHSLLIFLIITTATVLQGCGGGKDRLINDYSDTHPVNPEAEYAAVLEECVLTQTGENLCSLNKLPLLGMEKPEPTVADVMDRTLVSHQWMADRFEELLAEYPLEFLTLFKGLTAVVIDDDIRPAHYRSDTGAIYIDPAYLWVSVVEKQTINPKQDYRAGFDDELAFKAFNRYLTPDGEYAGNFGSLTDTYARSLNDASFFTARLLLHELAHVNDFLPYDSYDRINRNNTVIQAVNSLSTGRVSDRLTSQYRLQSTLWPQLGRVMFHGDSASDAQKELTAEQVGEDFEADAAADDYAYSTQFEDLAMLFEIVMMKYFWDLDFEQAFVTPEGADPRYCNDFIIGWGALSWIGDEDVKQRAQFVTNALLPDLEMSQFYQDLEMPRFMSPDSNWCLPSSAAVGQQKTSHPMLVPLDDYGYRH
;
A
#
# COMPACT_ATOMS: atom_id res chain seq x y z
N MET A 1 20.15 44.59 44.16
CA MET A 1 20.03 44.42 42.71
C MET A 1 20.94 43.27 42.27
N LYS A 2 20.38 42.05 42.12
CA LYS A 2 21.10 40.85 41.66
C LYS A 2 20.57 40.50 40.26
N LYS A 3 21.46 40.39 39.27
CA LYS A 3 21.16 39.89 37.92
C LYS A 3 20.77 38.40 37.97
N PRO A 4 19.80 37.92 37.19
CA PRO A 4 19.62 36.48 36.99
C PRO A 4 20.53 36.00 35.86
N ARG A 5 21.26 34.90 36.12
CA ARG A 5 22.01 34.14 35.12
C ARG A 5 21.04 33.26 34.33
N HIS A 6 21.02 33.41 33.02
CA HIS A 6 20.41 32.45 32.10
C HIS A 6 21.22 31.15 32.13
N SER A 7 20.56 30.02 32.41
CA SER A 7 21.09 28.69 32.09
C SER A 7 20.29 28.18 30.90
N LEU A 8 20.93 28.17 29.73
CA LEU A 8 20.39 27.62 28.51
C LEU A 8 20.66 26.11 28.56
N LEU A 9 19.63 25.32 28.91
CA LEU A 9 19.68 23.87 28.75
C LEU A 9 19.49 23.57 27.27
N ILE A 10 20.56 23.18 26.57
CA ILE A 10 20.49 22.66 25.21
C ILE A 10 20.01 21.21 25.33
N PHE A 11 18.73 20.98 25.05
CA PHE A 11 18.22 19.63 24.81
C PHE A 11 18.70 19.20 23.42
N LEU A 12 19.69 18.31 23.41
CA LEU A 12 20.09 17.58 22.21
C LEU A 12 18.97 16.57 21.91
N ILE A 13 18.02 16.93 21.06
CA ILE A 13 17.03 15.99 20.53
C ILE A 13 17.78 15.11 19.53
N ILE A 14 18.17 13.92 19.99
CA ILE A 14 18.62 12.84 19.10
C ILE A 14 17.36 12.30 18.43
N THR A 15 17.05 12.79 17.25
CA THR A 15 16.09 12.17 16.34
C THR A 15 16.70 10.85 15.86
N THR A 16 16.33 9.76 16.53
CA THR A 16 16.49 8.41 15.99
C THR A 16 15.66 8.32 14.72
N ALA A 17 16.30 8.24 13.56
CA ALA A 17 15.68 7.83 12.33
C ALA A 17 15.13 6.41 12.53
N THR A 18 13.83 6.29 12.74
CA THR A 18 13.11 5.02 12.65
C THR A 18 13.26 4.54 11.21
N VAL A 19 14.09 3.52 11.02
CA VAL A 19 14.00 2.66 9.85
C VAL A 19 12.57 2.10 9.88
N LEU A 20 11.78 2.33 8.83
CA LEU A 20 10.60 1.51 8.56
C LEU A 20 11.12 0.12 8.20
N GLN A 21 11.50 -0.62 9.24
CA GLN A 21 11.59 -2.06 9.21
C GLN A 21 10.19 -2.53 9.59
N GLY A 22 9.57 -3.37 8.77
CA GLY A 22 8.38 -4.11 9.16
C GLY A 22 8.60 -4.65 10.57
N CYS A 23 7.82 -4.15 11.52
CA CYS A 23 7.93 -4.45 12.94
C CYS A 23 7.34 -5.84 13.20
N GLY A 24 8.07 -6.88 12.80
CA GLY A 24 7.82 -8.26 13.21
C GLY A 24 8.77 -8.66 14.33
N GLY A 25 8.32 -8.60 15.58
CA GLY A 25 9.05 -9.11 16.73
C GLY A 25 9.14 -10.64 16.72
N GLY A 26 10.14 -11.19 16.04
CA GLY A 26 10.48 -12.62 16.05
C GLY A 26 11.99 -12.81 15.89
N LYS A 27 12.59 -13.71 16.67
CA LYS A 27 14.06 -13.92 16.75
C LYS A 27 14.72 -14.56 15.52
N ASP A 28 14.00 -14.69 14.41
CA ASP A 28 14.57 -15.08 13.12
C ASP A 28 14.31 -13.94 12.14
N ARG A 29 15.31 -13.08 11.95
CA ARG A 29 15.39 -12.23 10.75
C ARG A 29 15.43 -13.18 9.56
N LEU A 30 14.30 -13.40 8.92
CA LEU A 30 14.23 -14.04 7.61
C LEU A 30 15.11 -13.20 6.69
N ILE A 31 16.30 -13.72 6.38
CA ILE A 31 17.12 -13.17 5.30
C ILE A 31 16.38 -13.58 4.04
N ASN A 32 15.65 -12.66 3.42
CA ASN A 32 15.14 -12.89 2.08
C ASN A 32 16.37 -13.03 1.17
N ASP A 33 16.47 -14.17 0.51
CA ASP A 33 17.58 -14.51 -0.37
C ASP A 33 17.19 -14.15 -1.80
N TYR A 34 17.54 -12.94 -2.23
CA TYR A 34 17.27 -12.46 -3.59
C TYR A 34 18.40 -12.83 -4.58
N SER A 35 19.22 -13.83 -4.27
CA SER A 35 20.44 -14.14 -5.02
C SER A 35 20.20 -14.75 -6.41
N ASP A 36 18.97 -15.13 -6.73
CA ASP A 36 18.55 -15.63 -8.03
C ASP A 36 17.94 -14.54 -8.93
N THR A 37 17.79 -13.32 -8.41
CA THR A 37 17.40 -12.16 -9.22
C THR A 37 18.47 -11.80 -10.24
N HIS A 38 18.04 -11.24 -11.36
CA HIS A 38 18.91 -10.73 -12.41
C HIS A 38 18.27 -9.52 -13.12
N PRO A 39 19.05 -8.60 -13.71
CA PRO A 39 18.52 -7.47 -14.48
C PRO A 39 17.68 -7.92 -15.67
N VAL A 40 16.49 -7.32 -15.82
CA VAL A 40 15.64 -7.54 -17.00
C VAL A 40 16.36 -7.11 -18.27
N ASN A 41 17.02 -5.96 -18.25
CA ASN A 41 17.87 -5.51 -19.34
C ASN A 41 19.35 -5.55 -18.91
N PRO A 42 20.12 -6.59 -19.25
CA PRO A 42 21.53 -6.71 -18.86
C PRO A 42 22.44 -5.69 -19.56
N GLU A 43 21.98 -5.05 -20.63
CA GLU A 43 22.72 -4.03 -21.37
C GLU A 43 22.38 -2.60 -20.91
N ALA A 44 21.46 -2.44 -19.96
CA ALA A 44 21.12 -1.14 -19.39
C ALA A 44 22.29 -0.53 -18.60
N GLU A 45 22.36 0.79 -18.55
CA GLU A 45 23.48 1.55 -17.95
C GLU A 45 23.80 1.11 -16.51
N TYR A 46 22.77 0.82 -15.72
CA TYR A 46 22.91 0.48 -14.30
C TYR A 46 22.82 -1.02 -14.00
N ALA A 47 22.64 -1.88 -15.01
CA ALA A 47 22.42 -3.32 -14.83
C ALA A 47 23.49 -3.97 -13.95
N ALA A 48 24.76 -3.59 -14.15
CA ALA A 48 25.91 -4.14 -13.42
C ALA A 48 25.98 -3.76 -11.93
N VAL A 49 25.17 -2.79 -11.46
CA VAL A 49 25.17 -2.33 -10.07
C VAL A 49 23.83 -2.51 -9.36
N LEU A 50 22.76 -2.88 -10.07
CA LEU A 50 21.42 -3.00 -9.50
C LEU A 50 21.42 -3.93 -8.28
N GLU A 51 21.82 -5.19 -8.45
CA GLU A 51 21.81 -6.20 -7.37
C GLU A 51 22.60 -5.75 -6.14
N GLU A 52 23.83 -5.27 -6.33
CA GLU A 52 24.68 -4.79 -5.22
C GLU A 52 24.01 -3.64 -4.44
N CYS A 53 23.38 -2.72 -5.17
CA CYS A 53 22.82 -1.50 -4.59
C CYS A 53 21.49 -1.70 -3.88
N VAL A 54 20.64 -2.61 -4.37
CA VAL A 54 19.28 -2.77 -3.82
C VAL A 54 19.13 -3.99 -2.92
N LEU A 55 19.82 -5.10 -3.21
CA LEU A 55 19.67 -6.32 -2.40
C LEU A 55 20.47 -6.29 -1.09
N THR A 56 21.28 -5.26 -0.89
CA THR A 56 22.04 -5.07 0.35
C THR A 56 21.15 -4.98 1.59
N GLN A 57 21.58 -5.67 2.64
CA GLN A 57 20.90 -5.75 3.95
C GLN A 57 21.62 -4.93 5.03
N THR A 58 22.74 -4.29 4.71
CA THR A 58 23.55 -3.52 5.66
C THR A 58 23.69 -2.07 5.20
N GLY A 59 23.56 -1.14 6.16
CA GLY A 59 23.68 0.30 5.89
C GLY A 59 25.05 0.72 5.35
N GLU A 60 26.11 -0.02 5.67
CA GLU A 60 27.48 0.25 5.20
C GLU A 60 27.67 0.03 3.70
N ASN A 61 26.81 -0.80 3.09
CA ASN A 61 26.88 -1.19 1.70
C ASN A 61 25.85 -0.45 0.82
N LEU A 62 25.11 0.52 1.37
CA LEU A 62 24.16 1.32 0.58
C LEU A 62 24.90 2.14 -0.47
N CYS A 63 24.45 2.04 -1.71
CA CYS A 63 25.01 2.82 -2.81
C CYS A 63 24.69 4.31 -2.67
N SER A 64 25.64 5.14 -3.12
CA SER A 64 25.36 6.55 -3.37
C SER A 64 24.55 6.74 -4.64
N LEU A 65 23.86 7.87 -4.72
CA LEU A 65 23.09 8.29 -5.90
C LEU A 65 23.96 8.66 -7.12
N ASN A 66 25.30 8.69 -6.96
CA ASN A 66 26.24 8.74 -8.08
C ASN A 66 26.45 7.35 -8.70
N LYS A 67 26.29 6.28 -7.92
CA LYS A 67 26.43 4.90 -8.39
C LYS A 67 25.11 4.38 -8.95
N LEU A 68 24.00 4.63 -8.26
CA LEU A 68 22.64 4.33 -8.73
C LEU A 68 21.71 5.51 -8.42
N PRO A 69 21.51 6.44 -9.37
CA PRO A 69 20.65 7.60 -9.18
C PRO A 69 19.16 7.21 -9.15
N LEU A 70 18.34 8.08 -8.56
CA LEU A 70 16.88 7.97 -8.73
C LEU A 70 16.52 8.16 -10.20
N LEU A 71 15.48 7.49 -10.68
CA LEU A 71 15.02 7.56 -12.06
C LEU A 71 14.75 9.00 -12.49
N GLY A 72 14.07 9.78 -11.64
CA GLY A 72 13.71 11.19 -11.87
C GLY A 72 14.88 12.16 -11.94
N MET A 73 16.09 11.75 -11.53
CA MET A 73 17.30 12.59 -11.68
C MET A 73 17.82 12.62 -13.12
N GLU A 74 17.35 11.71 -13.98
CA GLU A 74 17.87 11.50 -15.34
C GLU A 74 16.75 11.40 -16.36
N LYS A 75 15.59 10.90 -15.93
CA LYS A 75 14.38 10.70 -16.71
C LYS A 75 13.26 11.55 -16.11
N PRO A 76 13.16 12.84 -16.46
CA PRO A 76 12.10 13.71 -15.93
C PRO A 76 10.70 13.23 -16.34
N GLU A 77 10.60 12.54 -17.49
CA GLU A 77 9.42 11.88 -18.04
C GLU A 77 9.75 10.38 -18.25
N PRO A 78 9.65 9.53 -17.21
CA PRO A 78 9.98 8.12 -17.34
C PRO A 78 9.08 7.39 -18.33
N THR A 79 9.66 6.48 -19.11
CA THR A 79 8.94 5.52 -19.95
C THR A 79 8.92 4.14 -19.30
N VAL A 80 8.09 3.22 -19.82
CA VAL A 80 8.10 1.81 -19.40
C VAL A 80 9.51 1.22 -19.52
N ALA A 81 10.21 1.48 -20.64
CA ALA A 81 11.58 1.01 -20.84
C ALA A 81 12.55 1.55 -19.78
N ASP A 82 12.40 2.81 -19.34
CA ASP A 82 13.24 3.37 -18.28
C ASP A 82 13.00 2.67 -16.92
N VAL A 83 11.78 2.21 -16.65
CA VAL A 83 11.46 1.40 -15.45
C VAL A 83 12.03 -0.02 -15.60
N MET A 84 11.86 -0.65 -16.76
CA MET A 84 12.39 -2.00 -17.02
C MET A 84 13.92 -2.05 -16.99
N ASP A 85 14.61 -0.98 -17.42
CA ASP A 85 16.07 -0.81 -17.29
C ASP A 85 16.56 -0.80 -15.82
N ARG A 86 15.63 -0.61 -14.87
CA ARG A 86 15.88 -0.61 -13.42
C ARG A 86 15.21 -1.77 -12.70
N THR A 87 14.73 -2.78 -13.43
CA THR A 87 14.00 -3.91 -12.84
C THR A 87 14.89 -5.15 -12.71
N LEU A 88 14.84 -5.78 -11.53
CA LEU A 88 15.41 -7.10 -11.25
C LEU A 88 14.28 -8.11 -11.13
N VAL A 89 14.45 -9.32 -11.69
CA VAL A 89 13.48 -10.41 -11.56
C VAL A 89 14.15 -11.74 -11.21
N SER A 90 13.50 -12.60 -10.41
CA SER A 90 13.95 -14.00 -10.25
C SER A 90 13.51 -14.89 -11.43
N HIS A 91 12.39 -14.57 -12.07
CA HIS A 91 11.88 -15.28 -13.24
C HIS A 91 11.51 -14.33 -14.39
N GLN A 92 11.87 -14.70 -15.63
CA GLN A 92 11.60 -13.88 -16.82
C GLN A 92 10.12 -13.53 -16.99
N TRP A 93 9.20 -14.44 -16.67
CA TRP A 93 7.76 -14.18 -16.82
C TRP A 93 7.29 -12.99 -15.98
N MET A 94 7.96 -12.71 -14.84
CA MET A 94 7.65 -11.57 -13.98
C MET A 94 7.95 -10.25 -14.71
N ALA A 95 9.06 -10.20 -15.45
CA ALA A 95 9.41 -9.06 -16.28
C ALA A 95 8.41 -8.88 -17.42
N ASP A 96 8.09 -9.97 -18.12
CA ASP A 96 7.15 -9.96 -19.25
C ASP A 96 5.77 -9.44 -18.80
N ARG A 97 5.27 -9.90 -17.64
CA ARG A 97 3.99 -9.43 -17.08
C ARG A 97 4.06 -8.01 -16.58
N PHE A 98 5.13 -7.63 -15.88
CA PHE A 98 5.26 -6.28 -15.37
C PHE A 98 5.34 -5.26 -16.50
N GLU A 99 6.11 -5.53 -17.56
CA GLU A 99 6.17 -4.68 -18.75
C GLU A 99 4.82 -4.59 -19.47
N GLU A 100 4.13 -5.73 -19.66
CA GLU A 100 2.80 -5.79 -20.28
C GLU A 100 1.80 -4.92 -19.52
N LEU A 101 1.76 -5.04 -18.19
CA LEU A 101 0.86 -4.27 -17.33
C LEU A 101 1.21 -2.78 -17.31
N LEU A 102 2.49 -2.40 -17.18
CA LEU A 102 2.91 -1.00 -17.22
C LEU A 102 2.55 -0.33 -18.56
N ALA A 103 2.54 -1.09 -19.65
CA ALA A 103 2.14 -0.58 -20.96
C ALA A 103 0.62 -0.33 -21.09
N GLU A 104 -0.20 -0.91 -20.21
CA GLU A 104 -1.65 -0.65 -20.16
C GLU A 104 -2.02 0.59 -19.32
N TYR A 105 -1.12 1.02 -18.42
CA TYR A 105 -1.43 2.10 -17.49
C TYR A 105 -1.31 3.50 -18.12
N PRO A 106 -2.03 4.49 -17.57
CA PRO A 106 -1.89 5.89 -17.99
C PRO A 106 -0.45 6.40 -17.85
N LEU A 107 -0.02 7.29 -18.75
CA LEU A 107 1.37 7.80 -18.75
C LEU A 107 1.71 8.55 -17.47
N GLU A 108 0.73 9.23 -16.88
CA GLU A 108 0.85 9.93 -15.60
C GLU A 108 1.25 8.99 -14.47
N PHE A 109 0.90 7.70 -14.56
CA PHE A 109 1.30 6.67 -13.60
C PHE A 109 2.84 6.52 -13.54
N LEU A 110 3.52 6.59 -14.70
CA LEU A 110 4.97 6.42 -14.78
C LEU A 110 5.74 7.56 -14.10
N THR A 111 5.12 8.73 -13.95
CA THR A 111 5.74 9.87 -13.24
C THR A 111 5.99 9.57 -11.76
N LEU A 112 5.19 8.69 -11.16
CA LEU A 112 5.35 8.27 -9.77
C LEU A 112 6.63 7.46 -9.53
N PHE A 113 7.20 6.82 -10.57
CA PHE A 113 8.43 6.03 -10.47
C PHE A 113 9.69 6.89 -10.33
N LYS A 114 9.60 8.22 -10.48
CA LYS A 114 10.75 9.12 -10.45
C LYS A 114 11.57 9.03 -9.16
N GLY A 115 10.92 8.76 -8.02
CA GLY A 115 11.59 8.57 -6.74
C GLY A 115 12.29 7.23 -6.56
N LEU A 116 12.20 6.30 -7.52
CA LEU A 116 12.80 4.97 -7.39
C LEU A 116 14.23 4.90 -7.92
N THR A 117 15.04 4.06 -7.30
CA THR A 117 16.28 3.55 -7.88
C THR A 117 16.04 2.31 -8.74
N ALA A 118 15.16 1.41 -8.27
CA ALA A 118 14.87 0.12 -8.89
C ALA A 118 13.51 -0.46 -8.51
N VAL A 119 13.11 -1.51 -9.25
CA VAL A 119 12.02 -2.43 -8.90
C VAL A 119 12.62 -3.83 -8.78
N VAL A 120 12.23 -4.59 -7.76
CA VAL A 120 12.66 -5.98 -7.55
C VAL A 120 11.43 -6.86 -7.49
N ILE A 121 11.38 -7.91 -8.30
CA ILE A 121 10.28 -8.87 -8.33
C ILE A 121 10.85 -10.26 -8.17
N ASP A 122 10.40 -10.99 -7.16
CA ASP A 122 11.04 -12.24 -6.77
C ASP A 122 10.00 -13.15 -6.12
N ASP A 123 10.08 -14.46 -6.38
CA ASP A 123 9.10 -15.45 -5.92
C ASP A 123 9.03 -15.59 -4.40
N ASP A 124 10.05 -15.13 -3.68
CA ASP A 124 10.12 -15.11 -2.22
C ASP A 124 9.75 -13.75 -1.60
N ILE A 125 9.45 -12.71 -2.40
CA ILE A 125 8.94 -11.44 -1.87
C ILE A 125 7.48 -11.59 -1.44
N ARG A 126 7.25 -11.42 -0.15
CA ARG A 126 5.91 -11.29 0.46
C ARG A 126 6.01 -10.73 1.88
N PRO A 127 5.34 -9.62 2.22
CA PRO A 127 4.59 -8.68 1.36
C PRO A 127 5.44 -7.96 0.31
N ALA A 128 4.75 -7.33 -0.65
CA ALA A 128 5.32 -6.23 -1.41
C ALA A 128 5.60 -5.03 -0.48
N HIS A 129 6.66 -4.26 -0.74
CA HIS A 129 7.02 -3.13 0.11
C HIS A 129 8.02 -2.18 -0.54
N TYR A 130 7.97 -0.92 -0.15
CA TYR A 130 9.01 0.08 -0.42
C TYR A 130 10.11 0.09 0.66
N ARG A 131 11.37 0.16 0.23
CA ARG A 131 12.53 0.38 1.10
C ARG A 131 13.12 1.77 0.92
N SER A 132 12.89 2.65 1.89
CA SER A 132 13.42 4.03 1.89
C SER A 132 14.95 4.12 1.99
N ASP A 133 15.64 3.05 2.37
CA ASP A 133 17.09 3.03 2.46
C ASP A 133 17.79 2.80 1.11
N THR A 134 17.15 2.04 0.22
CA THR A 134 17.64 1.71 -1.13
C THR A 134 16.89 2.48 -2.23
N GLY A 135 15.70 3.01 -1.93
CA GLY A 135 14.84 3.66 -2.92
C GLY A 135 14.18 2.67 -3.87
N ALA A 136 14.07 1.40 -3.52
CA ALA A 136 13.51 0.36 -4.38
C ALA A 136 12.17 -0.17 -3.84
N ILE A 137 11.28 -0.57 -4.75
CA ILE A 137 10.07 -1.35 -4.42
C ILE A 137 10.34 -2.82 -4.68
N TYR A 138 9.83 -3.65 -3.79
CA TYR A 138 9.88 -5.11 -3.81
C TYR A 138 8.47 -5.60 -4.04
N ILE A 139 8.22 -6.32 -5.14
CA ILE A 139 6.88 -6.73 -5.57
C ILE A 139 6.72 -8.23 -5.36
N ASP A 140 5.65 -8.62 -4.67
CA ASP A 140 5.20 -10.01 -4.62
C ASP A 140 4.62 -10.40 -6.00
N PRO A 141 5.16 -11.43 -6.67
CA PRO A 141 4.68 -11.84 -7.99
C PRO A 141 3.25 -12.40 -7.97
N ALA A 142 2.65 -12.61 -6.80
CA ALA A 142 1.23 -12.92 -6.66
C ALA A 142 0.33 -11.82 -7.25
N TYR A 143 0.81 -10.59 -7.40
CA TYR A 143 0.10 -9.49 -8.07
C TYR A 143 0.19 -9.55 -9.61
N LEU A 144 1.12 -10.33 -10.18
CA LEU A 144 1.43 -10.31 -11.62
C LEU A 144 0.96 -11.54 -12.42
N TRP A 145 0.93 -12.73 -11.82
CA TRP A 145 0.63 -13.98 -12.55
C TRP A 145 -0.70 -13.92 -13.30
N VAL A 146 -0.82 -14.60 -14.43
CA VAL A 146 -2.09 -14.82 -15.15
C VAL A 146 -2.28 -16.28 -15.51
N SER A 147 -1.20 -17.05 -15.61
CA SER A 147 -1.24 -18.47 -15.93
C SER A 147 -0.92 -19.37 -14.74
N VAL A 148 -1.35 -20.63 -14.86
CA VAL A 148 -1.03 -21.66 -13.87
C VAL A 148 0.47 -21.96 -13.81
N VAL A 149 1.18 -21.85 -14.93
CA VAL A 149 2.63 -22.12 -14.98
C VAL A 149 3.40 -21.04 -14.23
N GLU A 150 3.00 -19.78 -14.36
CA GLU A 150 3.61 -18.65 -13.64
C GLU A 150 3.38 -18.78 -12.13
N LYS A 151 2.13 -18.96 -11.69
CA LYS A 151 1.84 -19.01 -10.25
C LYS A 151 2.44 -20.20 -9.52
N GLN A 152 2.74 -21.29 -10.25
CA GLN A 152 3.40 -22.47 -9.70
C GLN A 152 4.87 -22.21 -9.31
N THR A 153 5.49 -21.14 -9.82
CA THR A 153 6.85 -20.74 -9.41
C THR A 153 6.86 -19.79 -8.23
N ILE A 154 5.70 -19.35 -7.72
CA ILE A 154 5.62 -18.40 -6.60
C ILE A 154 5.69 -19.15 -5.28
N ASN A 155 6.48 -18.68 -4.31
CA ASN A 155 6.52 -19.26 -2.98
C ASN A 155 5.15 -19.13 -2.28
N PRO A 156 4.50 -20.23 -1.88
CA PRO A 156 3.21 -20.17 -1.21
C PRO A 156 3.37 -19.99 0.32
N LYS A 157 4.31 -19.14 0.77
CA LYS A 157 4.47 -18.87 2.20
C LYS A 157 3.30 -18.02 2.71
N GLN A 158 2.81 -18.35 3.90
CA GLN A 158 1.80 -17.58 4.59
C GLN A 158 2.38 -16.23 5.03
N ASP A 159 1.57 -15.19 4.92
CA ASP A 159 1.93 -13.87 5.43
C ASP A 159 2.06 -13.88 6.97
N TYR A 160 3.05 -13.19 7.50
CA TYR A 160 3.35 -13.20 8.93
C TYR A 160 2.30 -12.47 9.79
N ARG A 161 1.49 -11.61 9.17
CA ARG A 161 0.41 -10.80 9.78
C ARG A 161 -0.89 -11.58 9.88
N ALA A 162 -0.96 -12.77 9.26
CA ALA A 162 -2.13 -13.63 9.31
C ALA A 162 -2.58 -13.90 10.76
N GLY A 163 -3.83 -13.53 11.08
CA GLY A 163 -4.48 -13.83 12.36
C GLY A 163 -4.31 -12.77 13.45
N PHE A 164 -3.69 -11.62 13.14
CA PHE A 164 -3.55 -10.50 14.09
C PHE A 164 -4.89 -10.00 14.64
N ASP A 165 -5.92 -9.96 13.81
CA ASP A 165 -7.27 -9.49 14.14
C ASP A 165 -8.22 -10.61 14.64
N ASP A 166 -7.72 -11.83 14.88
CA ASP A 166 -8.57 -13.00 15.20
C ASP A 166 -9.26 -12.91 16.56
N GLU A 167 -8.72 -12.14 17.49
CA GLU A 167 -9.32 -11.93 18.79
C GLU A 167 -10.47 -10.91 18.78
N LEU A 168 -10.63 -10.13 17.71
CA LEU A 168 -11.65 -9.09 17.60
C LEU A 168 -13.00 -9.69 17.17
N ALA A 169 -14.10 -9.18 17.73
CA ALA A 169 -15.46 -9.62 17.41
C ALA A 169 -16.00 -9.04 16.09
N PHE A 170 -15.22 -8.22 15.40
CA PHE A 170 -15.51 -7.67 14.09
C PHE A 170 -14.34 -7.95 13.15
N LYS A 171 -14.57 -7.77 11.85
CA LYS A 171 -13.54 -7.76 10.81
C LYS A 171 -13.70 -6.53 9.93
N ALA A 172 -12.59 -5.92 9.53
CA ALA A 172 -12.57 -4.84 8.54
C ALA A 172 -12.44 -5.43 7.14
N PHE A 173 -13.39 -5.05 6.27
CA PHE A 173 -13.53 -5.52 4.91
C PHE A 173 -13.55 -4.30 4.00
N ASN A 174 -12.95 -4.42 2.82
CA ASN A 174 -13.12 -3.47 1.75
C ASN A 174 -13.19 -4.17 0.39
N ARG A 175 -13.63 -3.45 -0.64
CA ARG A 175 -13.57 -3.91 -2.03
C ARG A 175 -13.66 -2.74 -3.00
N TYR A 176 -13.11 -2.94 -4.18
CA TYR A 176 -13.33 -2.06 -5.33
C TYR A 176 -14.41 -2.64 -6.24
N LEU A 177 -15.41 -1.84 -6.59
CA LEU A 177 -16.49 -2.23 -7.46
C LEU A 177 -16.42 -1.45 -8.77
N THR A 178 -16.77 -2.10 -9.87
CA THR A 178 -17.04 -1.41 -11.13
C THR A 178 -18.31 -0.55 -11.00
N PRO A 179 -18.56 0.43 -11.90
CA PRO A 179 -19.81 1.19 -11.91
C PRO A 179 -21.09 0.34 -11.97
N ASP A 180 -21.02 -0.85 -12.56
CA ASP A 180 -22.14 -1.80 -12.63
C ASP A 180 -22.36 -2.61 -11.33
N GLY A 181 -21.54 -2.38 -10.29
CA GLY A 181 -21.64 -3.02 -8.98
C GLY A 181 -20.99 -4.42 -8.89
N GLU A 182 -20.14 -4.78 -9.84
CA GLU A 182 -19.39 -6.05 -9.85
C GLU A 182 -17.99 -5.88 -9.24
N TYR A 183 -17.39 -6.97 -8.76
CA TYR A 183 -16.01 -6.95 -8.25
C TYR A 183 -15.02 -6.49 -9.33
N ALA A 184 -14.13 -5.54 -9.00
CA ALA A 184 -13.13 -5.00 -9.93
C ALA A 184 -12.09 -6.03 -10.39
N GLY A 185 -11.84 -7.07 -9.60
CA GLY A 185 -10.96 -8.16 -9.97
C GLY A 185 -11.12 -9.38 -9.08
N ASN A 186 -10.70 -10.54 -9.59
CA ASN A 186 -10.62 -11.79 -8.85
C ASN A 186 -9.16 -12.15 -8.62
N PHE A 187 -8.73 -12.15 -7.35
CA PHE A 187 -7.33 -12.40 -7.03
C PHE A 187 -6.86 -13.81 -7.38
N GLY A 188 -7.79 -14.79 -7.30
CA GLY A 188 -7.52 -16.20 -7.49
C GLY A 188 -6.80 -16.86 -6.31
N SER A 189 -6.37 -18.11 -6.51
CA SER A 189 -5.57 -18.86 -5.54
C SER A 189 -4.26 -19.30 -6.17
N LEU A 190 -3.16 -19.20 -5.43
CA LEU A 190 -1.86 -19.75 -5.84
C LEU A 190 -1.84 -21.29 -5.84
N THR A 191 -2.77 -21.94 -5.15
CA THR A 191 -2.74 -23.40 -4.92
C THR A 191 -3.71 -24.20 -5.79
N ASP A 192 -4.60 -23.55 -6.53
CA ASP A 192 -5.54 -24.22 -7.42
C ASP A 192 -4.99 -24.34 -8.87
N THR A 193 -5.81 -24.90 -9.77
CA THR A 193 -5.44 -25.11 -11.18
C THR A 193 -6.07 -24.11 -12.15
N TYR A 194 -6.54 -22.95 -11.67
CA TYR A 194 -7.18 -21.94 -12.51
C TYR A 194 -6.22 -20.79 -12.84
N ALA A 195 -6.33 -20.29 -14.08
CA ALA A 195 -5.71 -19.03 -14.49
C ALA A 195 -6.52 -17.84 -13.95
N ARG A 196 -5.93 -16.63 -13.94
CA ARG A 196 -6.67 -15.37 -13.78
C ARG A 196 -6.50 -14.51 -15.03
N SER A 197 -7.39 -13.54 -15.23
CA SER A 197 -7.31 -12.69 -16.41
C SER A 197 -6.20 -11.65 -16.29
N LEU A 198 -5.75 -11.11 -17.43
CA LEU A 198 -4.83 -9.97 -17.44
C LEU A 198 -5.47 -8.74 -16.78
N ASN A 199 -6.78 -8.51 -16.97
CA ASN A 199 -7.51 -7.43 -16.31
C ASN A 199 -7.48 -7.56 -14.78
N ASP A 200 -7.60 -8.79 -14.24
CA ASP A 200 -7.47 -9.02 -12.80
C ASP A 200 -6.06 -8.62 -12.33
N ALA A 201 -5.01 -9.11 -13.01
CA ALA A 201 -3.61 -8.77 -12.68
C ALA A 201 -3.34 -7.27 -12.80
N SER A 202 -3.90 -6.61 -13.81
CA SER A 202 -3.85 -5.16 -14.05
C SER A 202 -4.47 -4.38 -12.89
N PHE A 203 -5.67 -4.76 -12.45
CA PHE A 203 -6.30 -4.18 -11.27
C PHE A 203 -5.43 -4.32 -10.00
N PHE A 204 -4.98 -5.54 -9.67
CA PHE A 204 -4.23 -5.79 -8.44
C PHE A 204 -2.85 -5.12 -8.45
N THR A 205 -2.18 -5.13 -9.60
CA THR A 205 -0.86 -4.51 -9.74
C THR A 205 -0.95 -2.99 -9.74
N ALA A 206 -1.92 -2.39 -10.43
CA ALA A 206 -2.15 -0.94 -10.41
C ALA A 206 -2.38 -0.44 -8.99
N ARG A 207 -3.27 -1.14 -8.26
CA ARG A 207 -3.59 -0.82 -6.87
C ARG A 207 -2.35 -0.87 -5.97
N LEU A 208 -1.62 -1.99 -5.98
CA LEU A 208 -0.38 -2.15 -5.22
C LEU A 208 0.63 -1.05 -5.55
N LEU A 209 0.86 -0.79 -6.84
CA LEU A 209 1.84 0.19 -7.27
C LEU A 209 1.43 1.60 -6.83
N LEU A 210 0.16 1.99 -6.94
CA LEU A 210 -0.30 3.30 -6.46
C LEU A 210 -0.04 3.47 -4.97
N HIS A 211 -0.25 2.42 -4.18
CA HIS A 211 0.07 2.39 -2.76
C HIS A 211 1.56 2.62 -2.49
N GLU A 212 2.40 1.74 -3.03
CA GLU A 212 3.85 1.76 -2.76
C GLU A 212 4.51 3.02 -3.33
N LEU A 213 4.04 3.49 -4.48
CA LEU A 213 4.53 4.72 -5.07
C LEU A 213 4.05 5.97 -4.32
N ALA A 214 2.93 5.91 -3.59
CA ALA A 214 2.56 7.00 -2.69
C ALA A 214 3.61 7.15 -1.58
N HIS A 215 4.06 6.04 -0.99
CA HIS A 215 5.19 6.05 -0.04
C HIS A 215 6.43 6.66 -0.68
N VAL A 216 6.82 6.20 -1.87
CA VAL A 216 7.99 6.73 -2.60
C VAL A 216 7.91 8.26 -2.73
N ASN A 217 6.77 8.80 -3.16
CA ASN A 217 6.59 10.22 -3.41
C ASN A 217 6.38 11.04 -2.12
N ASP A 218 6.07 10.42 -0.98
CA ASP A 218 6.15 11.05 0.34
C ASP A 218 7.60 11.18 0.84
N PHE A 219 8.42 10.14 0.65
CA PHE A 219 9.82 10.11 1.08
C PHE A 219 10.75 10.90 0.15
N LEU A 220 10.45 10.94 -1.15
CA LEU A 220 11.23 11.58 -2.21
C LEU A 220 10.29 12.38 -3.14
N PRO A 221 9.85 13.59 -2.71
CA PRO A 221 8.85 14.38 -3.43
C PRO A 221 9.23 14.70 -4.88
N TYR A 222 8.22 14.87 -5.73
CA TYR A 222 8.34 15.02 -7.19
C TYR A 222 9.28 16.15 -7.65
N ASP A 223 9.46 17.21 -6.85
CA ASP A 223 10.28 18.38 -7.18
C ASP A 223 11.67 18.37 -6.51
N SER A 224 12.02 17.28 -5.82
CA SER A 224 13.22 17.21 -4.99
C SER A 224 14.50 16.83 -5.76
N TYR A 225 14.37 16.14 -6.90
CA TYR A 225 15.46 15.39 -7.53
C TYR A 225 16.68 16.24 -7.91
N ASP A 226 16.48 17.44 -8.45
CA ASP A 226 17.57 18.36 -8.85
C ASP A 226 18.37 18.91 -7.66
N ARG A 227 17.80 18.85 -6.45
CA ARG A 227 18.38 19.42 -5.23
C ARG A 227 19.07 18.37 -4.35
N ILE A 228 18.87 17.09 -4.64
CA ILE A 228 19.51 16.00 -3.90
C ILE A 228 20.98 15.89 -4.29
N ASN A 229 21.87 15.91 -3.29
CA ASN A 229 23.30 15.68 -3.51
C ASN A 229 23.54 14.22 -3.90
N ARG A 230 23.99 13.98 -5.14
CA ARG A 230 24.25 12.62 -5.64
C ARG A 230 25.36 11.86 -4.88
N ASN A 231 26.20 12.55 -4.10
CA ASN A 231 27.16 11.85 -3.22
C ASN A 231 26.49 11.17 -2.02
N ASN A 232 25.24 11.52 -1.70
CA ASN A 232 24.48 10.88 -0.63
C ASN A 232 23.97 9.51 -1.08
N THR A 233 23.78 8.62 -0.11
CA THR A 233 22.90 7.44 -0.23
C THR A 233 21.44 7.87 -0.27
N VAL A 234 20.54 6.98 -0.69
CA VAL A 234 19.09 7.27 -0.70
C VAL A 234 18.60 7.62 0.71
N ILE A 235 18.98 6.84 1.74
CA ILE A 235 18.57 7.14 3.12
C ILE A 235 19.04 8.52 3.61
N GLN A 236 20.23 8.97 3.19
CA GLN A 236 20.72 10.30 3.51
C GLN A 236 19.91 11.40 2.80
N ALA A 237 19.50 11.17 1.55
CA ALA A 237 18.60 12.08 0.84
C ALA A 237 17.23 12.14 1.53
N VAL A 238 16.63 10.98 1.82
CA VAL A 238 15.35 10.85 2.53
C VAL A 238 15.39 11.54 3.90
N ASN A 239 16.47 11.38 4.66
CA ASN A 239 16.63 12.05 5.96
C ASN A 239 16.81 13.57 5.81
N SER A 240 17.44 14.03 4.74
CA SER A 240 17.55 15.48 4.47
C SER A 240 16.22 16.13 4.11
N LEU A 241 15.27 15.34 3.62
CA LEU A 241 13.92 15.74 3.22
C LEU A 241 12.85 15.38 4.27
N SER A 242 13.25 14.84 5.44
CA SER A 242 12.30 14.30 6.41
C SER A 242 11.44 15.35 7.09
N THR A 243 11.76 16.63 6.98
CA THR A 243 10.96 17.69 7.59
C THR A 243 9.92 18.18 6.61
N GLY A 244 8.65 18.03 6.97
CA GLY A 244 7.54 18.52 6.15
C GLY A 244 7.18 17.59 5.00
N ARG A 245 7.36 16.27 5.21
CA ARG A 245 6.78 15.24 4.34
C ARG A 245 5.28 15.48 4.15
N VAL A 246 4.73 14.96 3.08
CA VAL A 246 3.30 15.11 2.81
C VAL A 246 2.49 14.45 3.93
N SER A 247 2.92 13.29 4.43
CA SER A 247 2.31 12.59 5.57
C SER A 247 2.35 13.42 6.87
N ASP A 248 3.46 14.13 7.14
CA ASP A 248 3.58 15.00 8.32
C ASP A 248 2.62 16.20 8.20
N ARG A 249 2.53 16.75 6.99
CA ARG A 249 1.64 17.88 6.71
C ARG A 249 0.17 17.44 6.77
N LEU A 250 -0.17 16.27 6.24
CA LEU A 250 -1.49 15.66 6.36
C LEU A 250 -1.86 15.50 7.84
N THR A 251 -0.99 14.90 8.64
CA THR A 251 -1.20 14.70 10.08
C THR A 251 -1.33 16.01 10.86
N SER A 252 -0.64 17.08 10.45
CA SER A 252 -0.70 18.37 11.14
C SER A 252 -1.87 19.26 10.71
N GLN A 253 -2.35 19.13 9.48
CA GLN A 253 -3.42 19.96 8.91
C GLN A 253 -4.78 19.27 8.96
N TYR A 254 -4.83 17.96 8.75
CA TYR A 254 -6.04 17.15 8.62
C TYR A 254 -5.92 15.86 9.45
N ARG A 255 -5.69 16.07 10.75
CA ARG A 255 -5.40 15.00 11.71
C ARG A 255 -6.62 14.11 11.96
N LEU A 256 -6.41 12.80 11.92
CA LEU A 256 -7.35 11.82 12.45
C LEU A 256 -7.55 11.99 13.97
N GLN A 257 -8.81 12.02 14.40
CA GLN A 257 -9.19 12.34 15.78
C GLN A 257 -9.53 11.11 16.62
N SER A 258 -9.76 9.95 16.01
CA SER A 258 -10.10 8.74 16.76
C SER A 258 -9.04 8.40 17.80
N THR A 259 -9.50 8.07 19.00
CA THR A 259 -8.64 7.54 20.06
C THR A 259 -8.68 6.02 20.14
N LEU A 260 -9.69 5.40 19.53
CA LEU A 260 -9.90 3.96 19.47
C LEU A 260 -9.08 3.33 18.35
N TRP A 261 -9.19 3.86 17.14
CA TRP A 261 -8.61 3.26 15.95
C TRP A 261 -7.08 3.14 15.96
N PRO A 262 -6.29 4.11 16.48
CA PRO A 262 -4.85 3.91 16.65
C PRO A 262 -4.48 2.75 17.59
N GLN A 263 -5.40 2.31 18.47
CA GLN A 263 -5.20 1.14 19.33
C GLN A 263 -5.62 -0.15 18.62
N LEU A 264 -6.68 -0.11 17.80
CA LEU A 264 -7.06 -1.23 16.94
C LEU A 264 -6.01 -1.49 15.86
N GLY A 265 -5.46 -0.44 15.25
CA GLY A 265 -4.40 -0.58 14.24
C GLY A 265 -3.14 -1.28 14.75
N ARG A 266 -2.78 -1.09 16.04
CA ARG A 266 -1.68 -1.87 16.64
C ARG A 266 -1.99 -3.36 16.75
N VAL A 267 -3.24 -3.72 17.04
CA VAL A 267 -3.67 -5.12 17.06
C VAL A 267 -3.65 -5.65 15.63
N MET A 268 -4.39 -5.00 14.74
CA MET A 268 -4.67 -5.47 13.38
C MET A 268 -3.43 -5.54 12.49
N PHE A 269 -2.48 -4.61 12.63
CA PHE A 269 -1.37 -4.45 11.68
C PHE A 269 0.02 -4.65 12.30
N HIS A 270 0.14 -4.57 13.63
CA HIS A 270 1.43 -4.68 14.34
C HIS A 270 1.52 -5.89 15.29
N GLY A 271 0.43 -6.67 15.44
CA GLY A 271 0.42 -7.91 16.21
C GLY A 271 0.36 -7.73 17.72
N ASP A 272 -0.08 -6.56 18.22
CA ASP A 272 -0.41 -6.39 19.64
C ASP A 272 -1.60 -7.31 20.01
N SER A 273 -1.60 -7.87 21.22
CA SER A 273 -2.77 -8.63 21.70
C SER A 273 -3.94 -7.69 22.01
N ALA A 274 -5.17 -8.10 21.65
CA ALA A 274 -6.35 -7.30 21.96
C ALA A 274 -6.64 -7.29 23.47
N SER A 275 -7.00 -6.13 24.00
CA SER A 275 -7.52 -6.00 25.37
C SER A 275 -8.94 -6.56 25.49
N ASP A 276 -9.37 -6.90 26.71
CA ASP A 276 -10.74 -7.39 26.96
C ASP A 276 -11.80 -6.41 26.44
N ALA A 277 -11.57 -5.10 26.59
CA ALA A 277 -12.47 -4.08 26.06
C ALA A 277 -12.51 -4.07 24.52
N GLN A 278 -11.37 -4.27 23.85
CA GLN A 278 -11.33 -4.34 22.38
C GLN A 278 -12.01 -5.61 21.84
N LYS A 279 -11.93 -6.72 22.57
CA LYS A 279 -12.60 -7.99 22.22
C LYS A 279 -14.12 -7.89 22.27
N GLU A 280 -14.66 -6.95 23.06
CA GLU A 280 -16.10 -6.70 23.21
C GLU A 280 -16.66 -5.69 22.19
N LEU A 281 -15.80 -5.04 21.38
CA LEU A 281 -16.25 -4.07 20.38
C LEU A 281 -17.00 -4.75 19.24
N THR A 282 -18.17 -4.20 18.92
CA THR A 282 -18.99 -4.64 17.79
C THR A 282 -18.61 -3.94 16.49
N ALA A 283 -18.99 -4.54 15.36
CA ALA A 283 -18.78 -3.96 14.03
C ALA A 283 -19.46 -2.58 13.87
N GLU A 284 -20.64 -2.40 14.45
CA GLU A 284 -21.36 -1.11 14.49
C GLU A 284 -20.56 -0.06 15.27
N GLN A 285 -20.10 -0.37 16.49
CA GLN A 285 -19.37 0.59 17.34
C GLN A 285 -18.05 1.07 16.71
N VAL A 286 -17.29 0.16 16.09
CA VAL A 286 -16.04 0.56 15.42
C VAL A 286 -16.33 1.35 14.15
N GLY A 287 -17.42 1.01 13.44
CA GLY A 287 -17.87 1.75 12.27
C GLY A 287 -18.34 3.17 12.59
N GLU A 288 -19.10 3.36 13.66
CA GLU A 288 -19.51 4.70 14.13
C GLU A 288 -18.32 5.57 14.52
N ASP A 289 -17.29 5.00 15.18
CA ASP A 289 -16.06 5.73 15.52
C ASP A 289 -15.21 6.02 14.27
N PHE A 290 -15.24 5.14 13.27
CA PHE A 290 -14.58 5.34 11.97
C PHE A 290 -15.25 6.44 11.15
N GLU A 291 -16.58 6.40 11.03
CA GLU A 291 -17.39 7.39 10.30
C GLU A 291 -17.24 8.80 10.88
N ALA A 292 -17.10 8.90 12.20
CA ALA A 292 -16.88 10.18 12.89
C ALA A 292 -15.47 10.75 12.70
N ASP A 293 -14.56 9.98 12.10
CA ASP A 293 -13.22 10.39 11.73
C ASP A 293 -13.09 10.49 10.21
N ALA A 294 -11.92 10.91 9.70
CA ALA A 294 -11.76 11.22 8.28
C ALA A 294 -10.83 10.25 7.54
N ALA A 295 -10.67 9.02 8.03
CA ALA A 295 -9.84 8.00 7.37
C ALA A 295 -10.55 7.44 6.14
N ALA A 296 -9.82 7.20 5.05
CA ALA A 296 -10.38 6.59 3.84
C ALA A 296 -10.50 5.06 3.94
N ASP A 297 -9.68 4.45 4.79
CA ASP A 297 -9.57 3.01 5.03
C ASP A 297 -8.98 2.79 6.43
N ASP A 298 -9.29 1.67 7.09
CA ASP A 298 -8.83 1.40 8.45
C ASP A 298 -7.30 1.19 8.56
N TYR A 299 -6.64 0.82 7.47
CA TYR A 299 -5.18 0.72 7.40
C TYR A 299 -4.48 2.08 7.60
N ALA A 300 -5.19 3.19 7.39
CA ALA A 300 -4.71 4.53 7.75
C ALA A 300 -4.27 4.66 9.21
N TYR A 301 -4.81 3.82 10.11
CA TYR A 301 -4.47 3.83 11.53
C TYR A 301 -3.24 2.99 11.88
N SER A 302 -2.61 2.32 10.89
CA SER A 302 -1.33 1.65 11.06
C SER A 302 -0.19 2.67 11.26
N THR A 303 -0.03 3.59 10.32
CA THR A 303 0.92 4.71 10.41
C THR A 303 0.43 5.92 9.60
N GLN A 304 0.99 7.09 9.85
CA GLN A 304 0.74 8.29 9.02
C GLN A 304 1.12 8.10 7.54
N PHE A 305 2.02 7.16 7.23
CA PHE A 305 2.42 6.87 5.86
C PHE A 305 1.33 6.06 5.16
N GLU A 306 0.72 5.09 5.85
CA GLU A 306 -0.41 4.30 5.32
C GLU A 306 -1.64 5.17 5.10
N ASP A 307 -1.92 6.13 5.99
CA ASP A 307 -3.00 7.10 5.82
C ASP A 307 -2.86 7.91 4.51
N LEU A 308 -1.64 8.37 4.21
CA LEU A 308 -1.34 9.02 2.94
C LEU A 308 -1.48 8.06 1.75
N ALA A 309 -0.95 6.84 1.87
CA ALA A 309 -0.95 5.88 0.78
C ALA A 309 -2.36 5.40 0.42
N MET A 310 -3.21 5.12 1.40
CA MET A 310 -4.60 4.71 1.18
C MET A 310 -5.44 5.82 0.54
N LEU A 311 -5.29 7.08 0.99
CA LEU A 311 -5.95 8.21 0.34
C LEU A 311 -5.56 8.32 -1.13
N PHE A 312 -4.26 8.16 -1.43
CA PHE A 312 -3.77 8.25 -2.80
C PHE A 312 -4.24 7.07 -3.66
N GLU A 313 -4.07 5.84 -3.18
CA GLU A 313 -4.50 4.61 -3.87
C GLU A 313 -5.98 4.69 -4.24
N ILE A 314 -6.87 4.92 -3.27
CA ILE A 314 -8.32 4.92 -3.47
C ILE A 314 -8.74 5.96 -4.51
N VAL A 315 -8.22 7.18 -4.41
CA VAL A 315 -8.54 8.23 -5.37
C VAL A 315 -8.04 7.90 -6.77
N MET A 316 -6.80 7.45 -6.89
CA MET A 316 -6.20 7.20 -8.20
C MET A 316 -6.84 5.99 -8.88
N MET A 317 -7.27 4.98 -8.12
CA MET A 317 -8.07 3.87 -8.62
C MET A 317 -9.42 4.34 -9.16
N LYS A 318 -10.10 5.27 -8.47
CA LYS A 318 -11.34 5.89 -8.98
C LYS A 318 -11.07 6.78 -10.20
N TYR A 319 -10.00 7.55 -10.21
CA TYR A 319 -9.69 8.48 -11.29
C TYR A 319 -9.35 7.78 -12.61
N PHE A 320 -8.49 6.75 -12.57
CA PHE A 320 -8.01 6.08 -13.78
C PHE A 320 -8.95 4.97 -14.30
N TRP A 321 -9.69 4.31 -13.42
CA TRP A 321 -10.52 3.14 -13.78
C TRP A 321 -12.00 3.24 -13.37
N ASP A 322 -12.44 4.38 -12.81
CA ASP A 322 -13.82 4.60 -12.35
C ASP A 322 -14.30 3.58 -11.30
N LEU A 323 -13.37 3.01 -10.52
CA LEU A 323 -13.67 2.00 -9.52
C LEU A 323 -14.08 2.62 -8.18
N ASP A 324 -15.24 2.21 -7.66
CA ASP A 324 -15.75 2.65 -6.37
C ASP A 324 -15.18 1.80 -5.23
N PHE A 325 -14.63 2.47 -4.23
CA PHE A 325 -14.14 1.82 -3.01
C PHE A 325 -15.26 1.71 -1.98
N GLU A 326 -15.48 0.50 -1.47
CA GLU A 326 -16.42 0.20 -0.39
C GLU A 326 -15.63 -0.25 0.85
N GLN A 327 -15.86 0.42 1.98
CA GLN A 327 -15.33 0.03 3.29
C GLN A 327 -16.49 -0.49 4.15
N ALA A 328 -16.25 -1.56 4.92
CA ALA A 328 -17.22 -2.07 5.87
C ALA A 328 -16.57 -2.72 7.09
N PHE A 329 -17.30 -2.71 8.19
CA PHE A 329 -17.02 -3.49 9.38
C PHE A 329 -18.13 -4.53 9.55
N VAL A 330 -17.72 -5.78 9.66
CA VAL A 330 -18.63 -6.92 9.66
C VAL A 330 -18.45 -7.79 10.90
N THR A 331 -19.54 -8.42 11.34
CA THR A 331 -19.53 -9.44 12.38
C THR A 331 -19.52 -10.82 11.72
N PRO A 332 -18.51 -11.67 11.98
CA PRO A 332 -18.54 -13.06 11.56
C PRO A 332 -19.61 -13.87 12.32
N GLU A 333 -20.41 -14.64 11.60
CA GLU A 333 -21.41 -15.55 12.15
C GLU A 333 -21.05 -17.02 11.94
N GLY A 334 -21.35 -17.86 12.94
CA GLY A 334 -21.04 -19.29 12.92
C GLY A 334 -19.64 -19.62 13.43
N ALA A 335 -19.32 -20.92 13.46
CA ALA A 335 -18.07 -21.42 14.05
C ALA A 335 -16.86 -21.37 13.10
N ASP A 336 -17.11 -21.23 11.79
CA ASP A 336 -16.12 -21.25 10.73
C ASP A 336 -16.68 -20.48 9.51
N PRO A 337 -16.79 -19.13 9.62
CA PRO A 337 -17.36 -18.29 8.57
C PRO A 337 -16.46 -18.34 7.33
N ARG A 338 -17.03 -18.71 6.19
CA ARG A 338 -16.27 -18.92 4.94
C ARG A 338 -16.89 -18.26 3.73
N TYR A 339 -18.15 -17.85 3.81
CA TYR A 339 -18.90 -17.29 2.68
C TYR A 339 -19.31 -15.86 2.99
N CYS A 340 -19.50 -15.04 1.96
CA CYS A 340 -19.88 -13.63 2.12
C CYS A 340 -21.13 -13.45 2.99
N ASN A 341 -22.06 -14.42 2.95
CA ASN A 341 -23.28 -14.40 3.74
C ASN A 341 -23.09 -14.73 5.22
N ASP A 342 -21.90 -15.17 5.62
CA ASP A 342 -21.52 -15.45 7.01
C ASP A 342 -20.97 -14.18 7.70
N PHE A 343 -20.91 -13.06 6.99
CA PHE A 343 -20.41 -11.78 7.49
C PHE A 343 -21.51 -10.73 7.41
N ILE A 344 -21.97 -10.30 8.58
CA ILE A 344 -23.08 -9.34 8.72
C ILE A 344 -22.53 -7.95 8.90
N ILE A 345 -22.99 -7.01 8.08
CA ILE A 345 -22.55 -5.63 8.08
C ILE A 345 -23.13 -4.91 9.31
N GLY A 346 -22.24 -4.45 10.19
CA GLY A 346 -22.58 -3.51 11.25
C GLY A 346 -22.50 -2.06 10.76
N TRP A 347 -21.53 -1.77 9.91
CA TRP A 347 -21.36 -0.48 9.25
C TRP A 347 -20.68 -0.66 7.89
N GLY A 348 -21.03 0.15 6.90
CA GLY A 348 -20.31 0.19 5.64
C GLY A 348 -20.80 1.28 4.72
N ALA A 349 -19.93 1.73 3.82
CA ALA A 349 -20.23 2.77 2.85
C ALA A 349 -19.52 2.50 1.52
N LEU A 350 -20.28 2.58 0.42
CA LEU A 350 -19.74 2.64 -0.93
C LEU A 350 -19.37 4.09 -1.28
N SER A 351 -18.29 4.26 -2.05
CA SER A 351 -17.77 5.56 -2.48
C SER A 351 -17.42 6.44 -1.27
N TRP A 352 -16.85 5.83 -0.22
CA TRP A 352 -16.50 6.50 1.04
C TRP A 352 -15.57 7.70 0.85
N ILE A 353 -14.70 7.66 -0.17
CA ILE A 353 -13.83 8.77 -0.57
C ILE A 353 -14.57 10.07 -0.94
N GLY A 354 -15.89 9.98 -1.17
CA GLY A 354 -16.76 11.12 -1.46
C GLY A 354 -17.19 11.94 -0.24
N ASP A 355 -17.01 11.41 0.98
CA ASP A 355 -17.26 12.12 2.24
C ASP A 355 -16.51 13.46 2.27
N GLU A 356 -17.10 14.51 2.85
CA GLU A 356 -16.53 15.86 2.76
C GLU A 356 -15.12 15.96 3.37
N ASP A 357 -14.91 15.36 4.53
CA ASP A 357 -13.63 15.44 5.25
C ASP A 357 -12.60 14.49 4.62
N VAL A 358 -13.01 13.27 4.25
CA VAL A 358 -12.14 12.30 3.55
C VAL A 358 -11.70 12.86 2.20
N LYS A 359 -12.64 13.43 1.42
CA LYS A 359 -12.39 14.05 0.11
C LYS A 359 -11.41 15.22 0.20
N GLN A 360 -11.53 16.06 1.23
CA GLN A 360 -10.60 17.17 1.44
C GLN A 360 -9.18 16.66 1.68
N ARG A 361 -9.02 15.59 2.47
CA ARG A 361 -7.72 14.95 2.74
C ARG A 361 -7.13 14.33 1.48
N ALA A 362 -7.95 13.62 0.72
CA ALA A 362 -7.59 13.05 -0.57
C ALA A 362 -7.08 14.12 -1.54
N GLN A 363 -7.81 15.24 -1.67
CA GLN A 363 -7.40 16.36 -2.53
C GLN A 363 -6.06 16.97 -2.09
N PHE A 364 -5.82 17.09 -0.79
CA PHE A 364 -4.52 17.53 -0.28
C PHE A 364 -3.39 16.57 -0.71
N VAL A 365 -3.61 15.26 -0.58
CA VAL A 365 -2.61 14.23 -0.92
C VAL A 365 -2.33 14.20 -2.43
N THR A 366 -3.36 14.11 -3.28
CA THR A 366 -3.14 14.01 -4.74
C THR A 366 -2.49 15.26 -5.31
N ASN A 367 -2.87 16.45 -4.85
CA ASN A 367 -2.22 17.71 -5.27
C ASN A 367 -0.75 17.80 -4.84
N ALA A 368 -0.35 17.07 -3.80
CA ALA A 368 1.03 17.06 -3.33
C ALA A 368 1.89 16.02 -4.08
N LEU A 369 1.32 14.85 -4.43
CA LEU A 369 2.04 13.76 -5.08
C LEU A 369 2.04 13.86 -6.62
N LEU A 370 0.95 14.35 -7.22
CA LEU A 370 0.77 14.53 -8.67
C LEU A 370 0.22 15.94 -8.99
N PRO A 371 1.00 17.00 -8.73
CA PRO A 371 0.52 18.40 -8.86
C PRO A 371 0.19 18.81 -10.30
N ASP A 372 0.75 18.13 -11.30
CA ASP A 372 0.49 18.42 -12.71
C ASP A 372 -0.80 17.76 -13.23
N LEU A 373 -1.44 16.91 -12.43
CA LEU A 373 -2.71 16.26 -12.75
C LEU A 373 -3.88 17.14 -12.32
N GLU A 374 -4.64 17.67 -13.28
CA GLU A 374 -5.82 18.51 -13.01
C GLU A 374 -7.01 17.68 -12.51
N MET A 375 -7.18 17.61 -11.19
CA MET A 375 -8.24 16.82 -10.54
C MET A 375 -9.39 17.67 -9.98
N SER A 376 -9.37 19.00 -10.17
CA SER A 376 -10.36 19.91 -9.57
C SER A 376 -11.81 19.58 -9.95
N GLN A 377 -12.05 19.19 -11.21
CA GLN A 377 -13.40 18.80 -11.67
C GLN A 377 -13.77 17.41 -11.15
N PHE A 378 -12.84 16.47 -11.17
CA PHE A 378 -13.03 15.13 -10.60
C PHE A 378 -13.54 15.19 -9.16
N TYR A 379 -12.91 15.98 -8.29
CA TYR A 379 -13.37 16.14 -6.90
C TYR A 379 -14.73 16.81 -6.75
N GLN A 380 -15.13 17.68 -7.69
CA GLN A 380 -16.47 18.28 -7.69
C GLN A 380 -17.56 17.28 -8.06
N ASP A 381 -17.21 16.30 -8.90
CA ASP A 381 -18.14 15.30 -9.43
C ASP A 381 -18.19 14.01 -8.60
N LEU A 382 -17.33 13.86 -7.58
CA LEU A 382 -17.38 12.71 -6.67
C LEU A 382 -18.73 12.63 -5.97
N GLU A 383 -19.35 11.46 -6.10
CA GLU A 383 -20.63 11.14 -5.46
C GLU A 383 -20.48 11.09 -3.93
N MET A 384 -21.56 11.43 -3.22
CA MET A 384 -21.60 11.28 -1.76
C MET A 384 -21.62 9.79 -1.38
N PRO A 385 -21.06 9.40 -0.22
CA PRO A 385 -21.07 8.02 0.22
C PRO A 385 -22.49 7.45 0.29
N ARG A 386 -22.62 6.19 -0.13
CA ARG A 386 -23.86 5.43 0.00
C ARG A 386 -23.70 4.39 1.10
N PHE A 387 -24.31 4.66 2.24
CA PHE A 387 -24.33 3.74 3.37
C PHE A 387 -25.05 2.42 3.02
N MET A 388 -24.45 1.33 3.48
CA MET A 388 -25.02 0.00 3.40
C MET A 388 -26.12 -0.16 4.45
N SER A 389 -27.06 -1.08 4.21
CA SER A 389 -28.08 -1.39 5.23
C SER A 389 -27.42 -2.20 6.36
N PRO A 390 -27.54 -1.75 7.62
CA PRO A 390 -27.19 -2.59 8.76
C PRO A 390 -27.94 -3.93 8.67
N ASP A 391 -27.32 -4.99 9.20
CA ASP A 391 -27.84 -6.37 9.19
C ASP A 391 -27.93 -7.04 7.79
N SER A 392 -27.53 -6.36 6.72
CA SER A 392 -27.28 -7.01 5.43
C SER A 392 -25.97 -7.80 5.49
N ASN A 393 -25.83 -8.81 4.62
CA ASN A 393 -24.58 -9.56 4.54
C ASN A 393 -23.64 -8.98 3.48
N TRP A 394 -22.38 -9.41 3.52
CA TRP A 394 -21.33 -8.90 2.65
C TRP A 394 -21.47 -9.27 1.15
N CYS A 395 -22.38 -10.18 0.78
CA CYS A 395 -22.51 -10.59 -0.61
C CYS A 395 -22.94 -9.43 -1.53
N LEU A 396 -22.49 -9.45 -2.79
CA LEU A 396 -22.99 -8.49 -3.79
C LEU A 396 -24.50 -8.65 -4.00
N PRO A 397 -25.26 -7.56 -4.23
CA PRO A 397 -26.69 -7.64 -4.49
C PRO A 397 -27.07 -8.55 -5.67
N SER A 398 -26.24 -8.61 -6.72
CA SER A 398 -26.43 -9.47 -7.90
C SER A 398 -26.23 -10.97 -7.59
N SER A 399 -25.42 -11.29 -6.57
CA SER A 399 -25.10 -12.67 -6.15
C SER A 399 -26.17 -13.31 -5.25
N ALA A 400 -27.09 -12.52 -4.67
CA ALA A 400 -28.17 -13.02 -3.81
C ALA A 400 -29.13 -14.00 -4.52
N ALA A 401 -29.15 -14.04 -5.86
CA ALA A 401 -29.97 -14.95 -6.66
C ALA A 401 -29.25 -16.23 -7.12
N VAL A 402 -27.90 -16.29 -7.07
CA VAL A 402 -27.12 -17.36 -7.71
C VAL A 402 -25.87 -17.70 -6.89
N GLY A 403 -26.04 -18.41 -5.76
CA GLY A 403 -24.97 -19.20 -5.14
C GLY A 403 -23.94 -18.43 -4.29
N GLN A 404 -23.49 -19.12 -3.24
CA GLN A 404 -22.60 -18.63 -2.19
C GLN A 404 -21.20 -18.31 -2.74
N GLN A 405 -20.71 -17.08 -2.55
CA GLN A 405 -19.32 -16.74 -2.82
C GLN A 405 -18.50 -16.99 -1.55
N LYS A 406 -17.48 -17.83 -1.67
CA LYS A 406 -16.52 -18.04 -0.59
C LYS A 406 -15.72 -16.76 -0.43
N THR A 407 -15.58 -16.28 0.80
CA THR A 407 -14.63 -15.22 1.11
C THR A 407 -13.24 -15.79 0.87
N SER A 408 -12.67 -15.46 -0.29
CA SER A 408 -11.34 -15.92 -0.64
C SER A 408 -10.36 -15.04 0.12
N HIS A 409 -9.91 -15.55 1.26
CA HIS A 409 -8.61 -15.15 1.78
C HIS A 409 -7.57 -15.79 0.88
N PRO A 410 -6.72 -15.02 0.18
CA PRO A 410 -5.46 -15.58 -0.23
C PRO A 410 -4.74 -15.96 1.06
N MET A 411 -4.75 -17.24 1.42
CA MET A 411 -4.07 -17.81 2.60
C MET A 411 -2.58 -17.45 2.67
N LEU A 412 -2.09 -16.90 1.57
CA LEU A 412 -0.72 -16.74 1.18
C LEU A 412 -0.45 -15.31 0.74
N VAL A 413 -1.34 -14.33 0.86
CA VAL A 413 -0.98 -12.91 0.57
C VAL A 413 -1.46 -12.08 1.76
N PRO A 414 -0.71 -11.04 2.15
CA PRO A 414 -0.96 -10.33 3.40
C PRO A 414 -2.40 -9.90 3.66
N LEU A 415 -2.81 -10.00 4.93
CA LEU A 415 -4.12 -9.54 5.38
C LEU A 415 -4.34 -8.04 5.18
N ASP A 416 -3.27 -7.24 5.09
CA ASP A 416 -3.38 -5.78 5.11
C ASP A 416 -3.00 -5.16 3.77
N ASP A 417 -2.38 -5.94 2.87
CA ASP A 417 -2.44 -5.59 1.45
C ASP A 417 -3.83 -5.94 0.89
N TYR A 418 -4.67 -6.73 1.59
CA TYR A 418 -6.04 -7.07 1.22
C TYR A 418 -7.05 -6.66 2.28
N GLY A 419 -7.76 -5.55 2.09
CA GLY A 419 -9.12 -5.54 2.64
C GLY A 419 -10.13 -6.30 1.77
N TYR A 420 -9.73 -6.81 0.61
CA TYR A 420 -10.59 -7.63 -0.26
C TYR A 420 -10.92 -8.98 0.37
N ARG A 421 -12.05 -9.04 1.07
CA ARG A 421 -12.71 -10.30 1.43
C ARG A 421 -13.84 -10.46 0.42
N HIS A 422 -13.80 -11.50 -0.42
CA HIS A 422 -14.86 -11.72 -1.42
C HIS A 422 -16.17 -12.22 -0.84
#